data_AF-A0A561UAE0-F1
#
_entry.id   AF-A0A561UAE0-F1
#
_cell.length_a   1.000
_cell.length_b   1.000
_cell.length_c   1.000
_cell.angle_alpha   90.00
_cell.angle_beta   90.00
_cell.angle_gamma   90.00
#
_symmetry.space_group_name_H-M   'P 1'
#
loop_
_entity.id
_entity.type
_entity.pdbx_description
1 polymer ?
#
loop_
_entity_poly.entity_id
_entity_poly.type
_entity_poly.pdbx_seq_one_letter_code
_entity_poly.pdbx_strand_id
1 'polypeptide(L)' 'MQSEVLSHLAAGMDIRSTARLMNRSERTIKAHTTAILNRLSLGSRLQAGIVAYHLVTQGALTLPQPENGPTDRLTD' A
#
# COMPACT_ATOMS: atom_id res chain seq x y z
N MET A 1 3.23 4.87 7.39
CA MET A 1 1.80 4.92 7.01
C MET A 1 1.54 5.43 5.60
N GLN A 2 1.78 6.70 5.23
CA GLN A 2 1.48 7.14 3.84
C GLN A 2 2.37 6.44 2.81
N SER A 3 3.65 6.22 3.12
CA SER A 3 4.58 5.44 2.29
C SER A 3 4.14 3.98 2.14
N GLU A 4 3.72 3.31 3.22
CA GLU A 4 3.21 1.93 3.17
C GLU A 4 1.93 1.80 2.34
N VAL A 5 0.96 2.72 2.52
CA VAL A 5 -0.24 2.76 1.69
C VAL A 5 0.12 2.95 0.22
N LEU A 6 1.10 3.81 -0.07
CA LEU A 6 1.61 4.01 -1.44
C LEU A 6 2.29 2.74 -1.99
N SER A 7 3.07 2.02 -1.19
CA SER A 7 3.66 0.73 -1.55
C SER A 7 2.59 -0.33 -1.84
N HIS A 8 1.51 -0.39 -1.06
CA HIS A 8 0.39 -1.30 -1.33
C HIS A 8 -0.37 -0.90 -2.60
N LEU A 9 -0.48 0.40 -2.90
CA LEU A 9 -1.02 0.88 -4.17
C LEU A 9 -0.14 0.51 -5.37
N ALA A 10 1.20 0.52 -5.22
CA ALA A 10 2.13 0.03 -6.25
C ALA A 10 1.92 -1.46 -6.56
N ALA A 11 1.55 -2.24 -5.53
CA ALA A 11 1.19 -3.65 -5.66
C ALA A 11 -0.24 -3.87 -6.20
N GLY A 12 -1.00 -2.81 -6.48
CA GLY A 12 -2.37 -2.90 -7.01
C GLY A 12 -3.45 -3.26 -5.98
N MET A 13 -3.11 -3.38 -4.69
CA MET A 13 -4.06 -3.77 -3.64
C MET A 13 -5.21 -2.78 -3.48
N ASP A 14 -6.41 -3.28 -3.22
CA ASP A 14 -7.57 -2.45 -2.91
C ASP A 14 -7.57 -1.95 -1.45
N ILE A 15 -8.47 -1.01 -1.14
CA ILE A 15 -8.57 -0.37 0.17
C ILE A 15 -8.86 -1.41 1.27
N ARG A 16 -9.68 -2.42 0.96
CA ARG A 16 -10.10 -3.47 1.91
C ARG A 16 -8.92 -4.38 2.27
N SER A 17 -8.17 -4.84 1.29
CA SER A 17 -7.01 -5.71 1.48
C SER A 17 -5.90 -4.96 2.20
N THR A 18 -5.65 -3.71 1.83
CA THR A 18 -4.70 -2.82 2.52
C THR A 18 -5.11 -2.59 3.98
N ALA A 19 -6.39 -2.37 4.25
CA ALA A 19 -6.91 -2.17 5.61
C ALA A 19 -6.72 -3.40 6.49
N ARG A 20 -6.99 -4.59 5.94
CA ARG A 20 -6.77 -5.87 6.63
C ARG A 20 -5.29 -6.09 6.95
N LEU A 21 -4.42 -5.89 5.96
CA LEU A 21 -2.99 -6.10 6.12
C LEU A 21 -2.37 -5.15 7.15
N MET A 22 -2.76 -3.88 7.11
CA MET A 22 -2.25 -2.86 8.02
C MET A 22 -2.94 -2.86 9.41
N ASN A 23 -3.91 -3.75 9.64
CA ASN A 23 -4.77 -3.75 10.83
C ASN A 23 -5.39 -2.37 11.13
N ARG A 24 -6.05 -1.80 10.12
CA ARG A 24 -6.69 -0.47 10.16
C ARG A 24 -8.09 -0.52 9.55
N SER A 25 -8.90 0.49 9.86
CA SER A 25 -10.22 0.63 9.22
C SER A 25 -10.09 1.04 7.75
N GLU A 26 -11.03 0.58 6.91
CA GLU A 26 -11.12 1.03 5.51
C GLU A 26 -11.25 2.56 5.40
N ARG A 27 -11.93 3.19 6.37
CA ARG A 27 -12.04 4.66 6.48
C ARG A 27 -10.68 5.32 6.65
N THR A 28 -9.82 4.76 7.52
CA THR A 28 -8.46 5.26 7.76
C THR A 28 -7.62 5.14 6.49
N ILE A 29 -7.64 3.98 5.82
CA ILE A 29 -6.91 3.80 4.56
C ILE A 29 -7.41 4.78 3.49
N LYS A 30 -8.73 4.95 3.35
CA LYS A 30 -9.30 5.92 2.40
C LYS A 30 -8.85 7.36 2.67
N ALA A 31 -8.78 7.76 3.94
CA ALA A 31 -8.27 9.09 4.32
C ALA A 31 -6.80 9.26 3.92
N HIS A 32 -5.96 8.25 4.16
CA HIS A 32 -4.55 8.28 3.74
C HIS A 32 -4.39 8.27 2.22
N THR A 33 -5.16 7.46 1.48
CA THR A 33 -5.17 7.47 0.02
C THR A 33 -5.55 8.84 -0.52
N THR A 34 -6.57 9.47 0.06
CA THR A 34 -6.98 10.84 -0.34
C THR A 34 -5.88 11.86 -0.07
N ALA A 35 -5.22 11.77 1.09
CA ALA A 35 -4.09 12.64 1.42
C ALA A 35 -2.91 12.45 0.44
N ILE A 36 -2.61 11.21 0.05
CA ILE A 36 -1.57 10.89 -0.95
C ILE A 36 -1.93 11.48 -2.31
N LEU A 37 -3.16 11.28 -2.77
CA LEU A 37 -3.66 11.85 -4.03
C LEU A 37 -3.55 13.37 -4.05
N ASN A 38 -3.95 14.03 -2.96
CA ASN A 38 -3.84 15.49 -2.85
C ASN A 38 -2.38 15.97 -2.87
N ARG A 39 -1.48 15.28 -2.15
CA ARG A 39 -0.05 15.64 -2.10
C ARG A 39 0.66 15.46 -3.43
N LEU A 40 0.23 14.49 -4.23
CA LEU A 40 0.78 14.20 -5.55
C LEU A 40 -0.02 14.85 -6.69
N SER A 41 -1.06 15.63 -6.35
CA SER A 41 -2.01 16.26 -7.29
C SER A 41 -2.59 15.27 -8.31
N LEU A 42 -2.93 14.05 -7.86
CA LEU A 42 -3.47 12.97 -8.68
C LEU A 42 -4.99 12.90 -8.55
N GLY A 43 -5.67 12.68 -9.67
CA GLY A 43 -7.13 12.57 -9.71
C GLY A 43 -7.68 11.16 -9.47
N SER A 44 -6.82 10.13 -9.45
CA SER A 44 -7.28 8.75 -9.29
C SER A 44 -6.30 7.83 -8.60
N ARG A 45 -6.85 6.79 -7.96
CA ARG A 45 -6.10 5.68 -7.37
C ARG A 45 -5.22 4.96 -8.38
N LEU A 46 -5.66 4.87 -9.64
CA LEU A 46 -4.90 4.26 -10.72
C LEU A 46 -3.63 5.06 -11.02
N GLN A 47 -3.75 6.39 -11.15
CA GLN A 47 -2.59 7.28 -11.30
C GLN A 47 -1.62 7.13 -10.12
N ALA A 48 -2.14 7.05 -8.89
CA ALA A 48 -1.29 6.81 -7.72
C ALA A 48 -0.56 5.46 -7.77
N GLY A 49 -1.23 4.40 -8.22
CA GLY A 49 -0.59 3.09 -8.42
C GLY A 49 0.53 3.12 -9.45
N ILE A 50 0.33 3.81 -10.58
CA ILE A 50 1.35 3.98 -11.62
C ILE A 50 2.55 4.78 -11.09
N VAL A 51 2.32 5.90 -10.41
CA VAL A 51 3.38 6.72 -9.80
C VAL A 51 4.14 5.90 -8.76
N ALA A 52 3.43 5.16 -7.91
CA ALA A 52 4.05 4.32 -6.90
C ALA A 52 4.91 3.21 -7.54
N TYR A 53 4.40 2.56 -8.60
CA TYR A 53 5.16 1.56 -9.36
C TYR A 53 6.41 2.18 -10.01
N HIS A 54 6.30 3.39 -10.57
CA HIS A 54 7.46 4.10 -11.13
C HIS A 54 8.53 4.37 -10.06
N LEU A 55 8.11 4.83 -8.87
CA LEU A 55 9.03 5.05 -7.74
C LEU A 55 9.71 3.74 -7.29
N VAL A 56 8.99 2.60 -7.32
CA VAL A 56 9.58 1.28 -7.06
C VAL A 56 10.64 0.95 -8.10
N THR A 57 10.33 1.12 -9.39
CA THR A 57 11.30 0.82 -10.47
C THR A 57 12.55 1.70 -10.41
N GLN A 58 12.45 2.89 -9.83
CA GLN A 58 13.58 3.79 -9.59
C GLN A 58 14.32 3.52 -8.27
N GLY A 59 13.87 2.54 -7.48
CA GLY A 59 14.44 2.24 -6.16
C GLY A 59 14.12 3.28 -5.07
N ALA A 60 13.22 4.23 -5.36
CA ALA A 60 12.80 5.29 -4.42
C ALA A 60 11.68 4.84 -3.46
N LEU A 61 11.04 3.69 -3.74
CA LEU A 61 10.01 3.07 -2.90
C LEU A 61 10.25 1.56 -2.86
N THR A 62 10.02 0.93 -1.71
CA THR A 62 10.06 -0.54 -1.60
C THR A 62 8.64 -1.09 -1.66
N LEU A 63 8.43 -2.16 -2.44
CA LEU A 63 7.18 -2.91 -2.40
C LEU A 63 6.98 -3.52 -1.00
N PRO A 64 5.73 -3.65 -0.54
CA PRO A 64 5.49 -4.39 0.68
C PRO A 64 5.99 -5.82 0.46
N GLN A 65 6.89 -6.29 1.32
CA GLN A 65 7.15 -7.72 1.37
C GLN A 65 5.84 -8.38 1.79
N PRO A 66 5.39 -9.45 1.11
CA PRO A 66 4.34 -10.27 1.67
C PRO A 66 4.88 -10.73 3.01
N GLU A 67 4.32 -10.22 4.11
CA GLU A 67 4.71 -10.67 5.43
C GLU A 67 4.65 -12.19 5.42
N ASN A 68 5.75 -12.84 5.82
CA ASN A 68 5.76 -14.27 6.04
C ASN A 68 4.50 -14.60 6.84
N GLY A 69 3.54 -15.29 6.19
CA GLY A 69 2.45 -15.90 6.90
C GLY A 69 3.03 -16.68 8.08
N PRO A 70 2.32 -16.77 9.21
CA PRO A 70 2.86 -17.35 10.43
C PRO A 70 3.55 -18.64 10.05
N THR A 71 4.86 -18.69 10.30
CA THR A 71 5.64 -19.91 10.21
C THR A 71 4.83 -20.93 10.96
N ASP A 72 4.20 -21.83 10.21
CA ASP A 72 3.63 -23.05 10.74
C ASP A 72 4.78 -23.70 11.48
N ARG A 73 4.80 -23.51 12.81
CA ARG A 73 5.70 -24.21 13.70
C ARG A 73 5.19 -25.64 13.72
N LEU A 74 5.49 -26.35 12.64
CA LEU A 74 5.63 -27.78 12.64
C LEU A 74 6.89 -28.10 13.46
N THR A 75 6.77 -28.05 14.79
CA THR A 75 7.62 -28.74 15.77
C THR A 75 7.13 -28.43 17.17
N ASP A 76 6.26 -29.30 17.69
CA ASP A 76 6.47 -30.02 18.96
C ASP A 76 5.62 -31.30 18.95
#